data_AF-M3WF47-F1
#
_entry.id   AF-M3WF47-F1
#
_cell.length_a   1.000
_cell.length_b   1.000
_cell.length_c   1.000
_cell.angle_alpha   90.00
_cell.angle_beta   90.00
_cell.angle_gamma   90.00
#
_symmetry.space_group_name_H-M   'P 1'
#
loop_
_entity.id
_entity.type
_entity.pdbx_description
1 polymer ?
#
loop_
_entity_poly.entity_id
_entity_poly.type
_entity_poly.pdbx_seq_one_letter_code
_entity_poly.pdbx_strand_id
1 'polypeptide(L)'
;MEEPAAWENDGLLPLERQLHEAARRNNIRRMKELIERKVDIRARNHVGRAALHWAAGAGHEQAVRLLLEHEVAVDDEDAVGDPSFGMNSLLLSAWFGHLQILQILVNSGAKIHCKNKDGLTLLHCAAQKGHVPVLAFIMEDLEDVPLDQADKLGRTAFHRAAEHGQLDALDFLVGSGCEHSVKDKEGNTALHLAASRGHLTVLQRLVDIRLDLEEQNVEGLTALHAAVEGSHPDCVQLLLEAGSSVNALTQKKQSCLHYAALGGSEDVARALIHAGGHTNIADHQGASPMHLAVRHNFPALVQLLIDAGSDLDATDNRQQTPLHLAAEHAWQDIAEMLLVTGVNLNLRDKQGKTALAVAARSNHISLVDMIIKADRLYKWEKDHVLCRDPRDPSGKNLTFKQDHRQETQQFHSVLWRLASRHLRPQEWKKLAYCWEFTEAHVHAIEQQWTGIKSYQEHGHRMLLIWLHGVAIAGENPNKALFEGLVAIGRRDLAESIRKKANADPGTPRRCTAM
;
A
#
# COMPACT_ATOMS: atom_id res chain seq x y z
N MET A 1 14.83 32.61 11.30
CA MET A 1 13.45 33.12 11.41
C MET A 1 12.97 32.74 12.77
N GLU A 2 12.89 33.72 13.66
CA GLU A 2 12.36 33.59 15.01
C GLU A 2 10.84 33.39 14.90
N GLU A 3 10.32 32.31 15.47
CA GLU A 3 8.87 32.13 15.66
C GLU A 3 8.41 32.89 16.91
N PRO A 4 7.26 33.58 16.87
CA PRO A 4 6.79 34.42 17.97
C PRO A 4 6.03 33.61 19.03
N ALA A 5 6.31 34.00 20.27
CA ALA A 5 5.55 33.84 21.52
C ALA A 5 4.27 32.97 21.54
N ALA A 6 4.41 31.69 21.89
CA ALA A 6 3.33 30.84 22.41
C ALA A 6 3.31 30.80 23.96
N TRP A 7 3.90 31.77 24.65
CA TRP A 7 4.30 31.64 26.06
C TRP A 7 3.52 32.48 27.08
N GLU A 8 2.45 33.19 26.72
CA GLU A 8 1.81 34.13 27.65
C GLU A 8 0.88 33.50 28.71
N ASN A 9 0.72 32.17 28.77
CA ASN A 9 -0.20 31.59 29.75
C ASN A 9 0.24 30.22 30.29
N ASP A 10 1.46 30.12 30.82
CA ASP A 10 2.03 28.89 31.39
C ASP A 10 1.58 28.59 32.84
N GLY A 11 0.68 29.41 33.39
CA GLY A 11 0.11 29.26 34.74
C GLY A 11 1.06 29.64 35.88
N LEU A 12 2.27 30.11 35.57
CA LEU A 12 3.30 30.51 36.53
C LEU A 12 3.30 32.02 36.76
N LEU A 13 3.67 32.45 37.97
CA LEU A 13 4.00 33.85 38.20
C LEU A 13 5.29 34.23 37.45
N PRO A 14 5.48 35.51 37.07
CA PRO A 14 6.64 35.92 36.27
C PRO A 14 8.01 35.53 36.87
N LEU A 15 8.14 35.54 38.21
CA LEU A 15 9.38 35.14 38.88
C LEU A 15 9.58 33.62 38.94
N GLU A 16 8.51 32.84 39.06
CA GLU A 16 8.54 31.38 39.02
C GLU A 16 8.92 30.88 37.63
N ARG A 17 8.36 31.52 36.60
CA ARG A 17 8.77 31.26 35.21
C ARG A 17 10.24 31.57 34.97
N GLN A 18 10.75 32.67 35.52
CA GLN A 18 12.18 32.98 35.45
C GLN A 18 13.02 31.94 36.19
N LEU A 19 12.51 31.34 37.27
CA LEU A 19 13.18 30.25 37.97
C LEU A 19 13.22 28.98 37.10
N HIS A 20 12.12 28.61 36.46
CA HIS A 20 12.07 27.46 35.53
C HIS A 20 13.03 27.65 34.36
N GLU A 21 13.07 28.86 33.79
CA GLU A 21 13.98 29.20 32.71
C GLU A 21 15.45 29.19 33.18
N ALA A 22 15.72 29.71 34.37
CA ALA A 22 17.06 29.68 34.95
C ALA A 22 17.53 28.23 35.22
N ALA A 23 16.63 27.36 35.70
CA ALA A 23 16.89 25.93 35.88
C ALA A 23 17.15 25.22 34.54
N ARG A 24 16.36 25.53 33.50
CA ARG A 24 16.53 24.98 32.14
C ARG A 24 17.84 25.40 31.48
N ARG A 25 18.38 26.58 31.80
CA ARG A 25 19.62 27.13 31.21
C ARG A 25 20.86 27.00 32.11
N ASN A 26 20.75 26.29 33.23
CA ASN A 26 21.81 26.20 34.25
C ASN A 26 22.30 27.57 34.80
N ASN A 27 21.43 28.58 34.88
CA ASN A 27 21.81 29.89 35.40
C ASN A 27 21.74 29.91 36.95
N ILE A 28 22.74 29.30 37.58
CA ILE A 28 22.83 29.13 39.04
C ILE A 28 22.76 30.47 39.78
N ARG A 29 23.42 31.52 39.26
CA ARG A 29 23.39 32.86 39.88
C ARG A 29 21.95 33.39 39.95
N ARG A 30 21.22 33.28 38.83
CA ARG A 30 19.82 33.72 38.77
C ARG A 30 18.92 32.85 39.64
N MET A 31 19.14 31.55 39.69
CA MET A 31 18.38 30.65 40.57
C MET A 31 18.57 31.05 42.04
N LYS A 32 19.81 31.26 42.50
CA LYS A 32 20.09 31.69 43.88
C LYS A 32 19.42 33.01 44.22
N GLU A 33 19.50 34.00 43.33
CA GLU A 33 18.83 35.29 43.52
C GLU A 33 17.30 35.15 43.64
N LEU A 34 16.68 34.30 42.81
CA LEU A 34 15.24 34.06 42.87
C LEU A 34 14.82 33.29 44.13
N ILE A 35 15.66 32.36 44.60
CA ILE A 35 15.44 31.62 45.85
C ILE A 35 15.55 32.56 47.06
N GLU A 36 16.55 33.45 47.09
CA GLU A 36 16.69 34.49 48.13
C GLU A 36 15.46 35.42 48.18
N ARG A 37 14.84 35.67 47.03
CA ARG A 37 13.58 36.43 46.90
C ARG A 37 12.34 35.63 47.31
N LYS A 38 12.49 34.42 47.87
CA LYS A 38 11.42 33.53 48.31
C LYS A 38 10.43 33.17 47.19
N VAL A 39 10.92 33.04 45.96
CA VAL A 39 10.11 32.48 44.86
C VAL A 39 9.78 31.02 45.17
N ASP A 40 8.55 30.60 44.89
CA ASP A 40 8.15 29.21 45.10
C ASP A 40 8.91 28.29 44.13
N ILE A 41 9.81 27.48 44.69
CA ILE A 41 10.63 26.51 43.95
C ILE A 41 9.77 25.32 43.49
N ARG A 42 8.62 25.10 44.14
CA ARG A 42 7.68 24.01 43.85
C ARG A 42 6.61 24.41 42.86
N ALA A 43 6.62 25.66 42.40
CA ALA A 43 5.67 26.15 41.42
C ALA A 43 5.68 25.26 40.17
N ARG A 44 4.49 24.85 39.74
CA ARG A 44 4.28 23.98 38.58
C ARG A 44 3.59 24.77 37.48
N ASN A 45 4.03 24.56 36.24
CA ASN A 45 3.36 25.13 35.07
C ASN A 45 2.04 24.40 34.76
N HIS A 46 1.34 24.81 33.70
CA HIS A 46 0.10 24.17 33.25
C HIS A 46 0.24 22.68 32.88
N VAL A 47 1.46 22.19 32.58
CA VAL A 47 1.75 20.76 32.33
C VAL A 47 2.16 20.05 33.63
N GLY A 48 2.15 20.75 34.76
CA GLY A 48 2.59 20.25 36.05
C GLY A 48 4.09 20.07 36.21
N ARG A 49 4.92 20.59 35.30
CA ARG A 49 6.38 20.54 35.43
C ARG A 49 6.86 21.57 36.43
N ALA A 50 7.73 21.14 37.34
CA ALA A 50 8.49 22.00 38.24
C ALA A 50 9.89 22.32 37.68
N ALA A 51 10.61 23.27 38.30
CA ALA A 51 11.98 23.63 37.91
C ALA A 51 12.94 22.41 37.87
N LEU A 52 12.74 21.42 38.75
CA LEU A 52 13.54 20.20 38.79
C LEU A 52 13.39 19.35 37.51
N HIS A 53 12.19 19.27 36.94
CA HIS A 53 11.95 18.55 35.68
C HIS A 53 12.77 19.15 34.53
N TRP A 54 12.84 20.48 34.47
CA TRP A 54 13.60 21.19 33.44
C TRP A 54 15.11 21.03 33.64
N ALA A 55 15.61 21.15 34.87
CA ALA A 55 17.02 20.95 35.18
C ALA A 55 17.45 19.50 34.89
N ALA A 56 16.62 18.51 35.28
CA ALA A 56 16.90 17.10 35.07
C ALA A 56 16.85 16.74 33.57
N GLY A 57 15.83 17.17 32.84
CA GLY A 57 15.74 16.92 31.40
C GLY A 57 16.82 17.61 30.57
N ALA A 58 17.33 18.76 31.02
CA ALA A 58 18.43 19.47 30.39
C ALA A 58 19.83 18.96 30.79
N GLY A 59 19.93 18.03 31.76
CA GLY A 59 21.22 17.47 32.18
C GLY A 59 22.06 18.42 33.05
N HIS A 60 21.43 19.33 33.78
CA HIS A 60 22.14 20.40 34.51
C HIS A 60 22.38 20.04 35.98
N GLU A 61 23.51 19.38 36.25
CA GLU A 61 23.86 18.84 37.58
C GLU A 61 23.82 19.89 38.69
N GLN A 62 24.37 21.08 38.43
CA GLN A 62 24.45 22.16 39.42
C GLN A 62 23.06 22.69 39.77
N ALA A 63 22.19 22.83 38.77
CA ALA A 63 20.81 23.26 38.97
C ALA A 63 20.02 22.20 39.74
N VAL A 64 20.20 20.91 39.40
CA VAL A 64 19.57 19.80 40.13
C VAL A 64 20.02 19.77 41.59
N ARG A 65 21.33 19.84 41.87
CA ARG A 65 21.85 19.86 43.26
C ARG A 65 21.31 21.06 44.05
N LEU A 66 21.31 22.25 43.46
CA LEU A 66 20.77 23.45 44.11
C LEU A 66 19.29 23.29 44.44
N LEU A 67 18.49 22.71 43.55
CA LEU A 67 17.07 22.46 43.80
C LEU A 67 16.86 21.41 44.89
N LEU A 68 17.68 20.36 44.94
CA LEU A 68 17.60 19.31 45.97
C LEU A 68 18.03 19.82 47.36
N GLU A 69 18.98 20.76 47.44
CA GLU A 69 19.35 21.45 48.70
C GLU A 69 18.17 22.19 49.35
N HIS A 70 17.19 22.61 48.56
CA HIS A 70 15.94 23.24 49.02
C HIS A 70 14.78 22.25 49.16
N GLU A 71 15.12 20.99 49.45
CA GLU A 71 14.23 19.87 49.75
C GLU A 71 13.19 19.58 48.66
N VAL A 72 13.46 19.88 47.38
CA VAL A 72 12.49 19.68 46.28
C VAL A 72 11.99 18.23 46.21
N ALA A 73 10.68 18.04 45.98
CA ALA A 73 10.04 16.75 45.89
C ALA A 73 10.53 16.07 44.61
N VAL A 74 11.33 15.04 44.82
CA VAL A 74 12.11 14.38 43.76
C VAL A 74 11.21 13.53 42.85
N ASP A 75 10.15 12.96 43.44
CA ASP A 75 9.22 12.04 42.78
C ASP A 75 8.01 12.73 42.15
N ASP A 76 7.97 14.06 42.17
CA ASP A 76 6.88 14.80 41.56
C ASP A 76 6.79 14.44 40.07
N GLU A 77 5.60 14.03 39.65
CA GLU A 77 5.27 13.77 38.25
C GLU A 77 4.68 15.03 37.61
N ASP A 78 4.95 15.21 36.31
CA ASP A 78 4.23 16.20 35.52
C ASP A 78 2.71 15.88 35.45
N ALA A 79 1.88 16.91 35.60
CA ALA A 79 0.48 16.80 36.01
C ALA A 79 -0.49 16.54 34.85
N VAL A 80 -1.73 16.21 35.24
CA VAL A 80 -2.81 15.62 34.43
C VAL A 80 -3.51 16.64 33.52
N GLY A 81 -3.26 16.53 32.21
CA GLY A 81 -3.95 17.24 31.12
C GLY A 81 -3.31 16.90 29.77
N ASP A 82 -4.03 17.00 28.65
CA ASP A 82 -3.52 16.58 27.33
C ASP A 82 -2.59 17.66 26.70
N PRO A 83 -1.33 17.36 26.29
CA PRO A 83 -0.59 16.11 26.48
C PRO A 83 0.28 16.13 27.75
N SER A 84 0.12 15.13 28.61
CA SER A 84 0.98 14.91 29.80
C SER A 84 1.41 13.46 29.86
N PHE A 85 2.70 13.25 30.09
CA PHE A 85 3.35 11.95 30.01
C PHE A 85 3.45 11.25 31.37
N GLY A 86 3.23 11.96 32.48
CA GLY A 86 3.43 11.45 33.84
C GLY A 86 4.90 11.18 34.12
N MET A 87 5.78 12.04 33.62
CA MET A 87 7.21 11.89 33.77
C MET A 87 7.65 12.59 35.05
N ASN A 88 8.32 11.87 35.94
CA ASN A 88 9.08 12.48 37.03
C ASN A 88 10.50 12.83 36.57
N SER A 89 11.24 13.55 37.42
CA SER A 89 12.60 13.99 37.08
C SER A 89 13.57 12.82 36.85
N LEU A 90 13.34 11.68 37.51
CA LEU A 90 14.13 10.46 37.35
C LEU A 90 13.91 9.83 35.96
N LEU A 91 12.66 9.66 35.53
CA LEU A 91 12.30 9.17 34.20
C LEU A 91 12.81 10.09 33.09
N LEU A 92 12.75 11.41 33.29
CA LEU A 92 13.33 12.37 32.35
C LEU A 92 14.85 12.21 32.22
N SER A 93 15.56 12.02 33.32
CA SER A 93 17.01 11.79 33.27
C SER A 93 17.36 10.52 32.50
N ALA A 94 16.58 9.44 32.64
CA ALA A 94 16.76 8.22 31.86
C ALA A 94 16.40 8.41 30.38
N TRP A 95 15.32 9.14 30.08
CA TRP A 95 14.87 9.44 28.72
C TRP A 95 15.87 10.27 27.91
N PHE A 96 16.58 11.19 28.56
CA PHE A 96 17.59 12.04 27.90
C PHE A 96 19.03 11.52 28.06
N GLY A 97 19.24 10.42 28.79
CA GLY A 97 20.55 9.78 28.92
C GLY A 97 21.48 10.46 29.93
N HIS A 98 20.94 11.24 30.85
CA HIS A 98 21.73 12.01 31.82
C HIS A 98 22.08 11.17 33.06
N LEU A 99 23.06 10.26 32.91
CA LEU A 99 23.48 9.32 33.96
C LEU A 99 23.86 10.03 35.28
N GLN A 100 24.59 11.15 35.22
CA GLN A 100 25.00 11.88 36.43
C GLN A 100 23.78 12.46 37.18
N ILE A 101 22.77 12.94 36.45
CA ILE A 101 21.52 13.41 37.06
C ILE A 101 20.78 12.25 37.70
N LEU A 102 20.66 11.13 37.00
CA LEU A 102 20.03 9.92 37.50
C LEU A 102 20.67 9.48 38.83
N GLN A 103 21.99 9.40 38.89
CA GLN A 103 22.75 9.07 40.10
C GLN A 103 22.51 10.06 41.23
N ILE A 104 22.49 11.37 40.95
CA ILE A 104 22.20 12.41 41.96
C ILE A 104 20.78 12.21 42.53
N LEU A 105 19.79 11.96 41.67
CA LEU A 105 18.39 11.79 42.08
C LEU A 105 18.21 10.51 42.91
N VAL A 106 18.82 9.39 42.51
CA VAL A 106 18.81 8.12 43.27
C VAL A 106 19.46 8.30 44.65
N ASN A 107 20.64 8.92 44.71
CA ASN A 107 21.33 9.22 45.97
C ASN A 107 20.55 10.18 46.89
N SER A 108 19.61 10.93 46.32
CA SER A 108 18.71 11.84 47.05
C SER A 108 17.39 11.16 47.47
N GLY A 109 17.27 9.84 47.28
CA GLY A 109 16.12 9.06 47.70
C GLY A 109 14.94 9.02 46.72
N ALA A 110 15.18 9.26 45.42
CA ALA A 110 14.14 9.11 44.40
C ALA A 110 13.60 7.67 44.34
N LYS A 111 12.30 7.51 44.13
CA LYS A 111 11.66 6.20 43.96
C LYS A 111 12.05 5.59 42.61
N ILE A 112 12.87 4.54 42.65
CA ILE A 112 13.37 3.83 41.47
C ILE A 112 12.25 3.09 40.73
N HIS A 113 11.26 2.54 41.44
CA HIS A 113 10.12 1.83 40.85
C HIS A 113 9.01 2.76 40.33
N CYS A 114 9.38 3.90 39.75
CA CYS A 114 8.44 4.82 39.12
C CYS A 114 8.01 4.33 37.73
N LYS A 115 6.78 4.67 37.35
CA LYS A 115 6.22 4.39 36.02
C LYS A 115 5.50 5.64 35.52
N ASN A 116 5.69 5.94 34.24
CA ASN A 116 4.93 7.03 33.62
C ASN A 116 3.48 6.61 33.34
N LYS A 117 2.69 7.50 32.72
CA LYS A 117 1.30 7.19 32.34
C LYS A 117 1.15 6.07 31.33
N ASP A 118 2.16 5.77 30.53
CA ASP A 118 2.14 4.64 29.60
C ASP A 118 2.70 3.35 30.24
N GLY A 119 3.05 3.40 31.53
CA GLY A 119 3.66 2.28 32.25
C GLY A 119 5.16 2.12 32.02
N LEU A 120 5.82 3.08 31.34
CA LEU A 120 7.25 3.06 31.08
C LEU A 120 8.03 3.25 32.39
N THR A 121 8.96 2.34 32.63
CA THR A 121 9.98 2.42 33.70
C THR A 121 11.25 3.11 33.18
N LEU A 122 12.24 3.29 34.07
CA LEU A 122 13.57 3.79 33.70
C LEU A 122 14.23 2.97 32.58
N LEU A 123 14.13 1.63 32.66
CA LEU A 123 14.65 0.71 31.63
C LEU A 123 14.01 0.97 30.27
N HIS A 124 12.69 1.16 30.21
CA HIS A 124 12.00 1.46 28.96
C HIS A 124 12.48 2.77 28.35
N CYS A 125 12.55 3.84 29.15
CA CYS A 125 12.99 5.15 28.67
C CYS A 125 14.43 5.11 28.12
N ALA A 126 15.34 4.45 28.84
CA ALA A 126 16.74 4.32 28.43
C ALA A 126 16.90 3.43 27.19
N ALA A 127 16.20 2.29 27.13
CA ALA A 127 16.23 1.37 26.00
C ALA A 127 15.64 1.97 24.72
N GLN A 128 14.51 2.67 24.85
CA GLN A 128 13.85 3.38 23.76
C GLN A 128 14.74 4.45 23.10
N LYS A 129 15.67 5.02 23.86
CA LYS A 129 16.55 6.11 23.42
C LYS A 129 18.00 5.70 23.22
N GLY A 130 18.34 4.43 23.43
CA GLY A 130 19.68 3.91 23.18
C GLY A 130 20.72 4.28 24.25
N HIS A 131 20.30 4.65 25.46
CA HIS A 131 21.22 5.15 26.49
C HIS A 131 21.85 4.00 27.28
N VAL A 132 22.81 3.30 26.67
CA VAL A 132 23.53 2.15 27.27
C VAL A 132 24.15 2.45 28.65
N PRO A 133 24.82 3.60 28.89
CA PRO A 133 25.36 3.89 30.23
C PRO A 133 24.29 3.99 31.31
N VAL A 134 23.10 4.48 30.95
CA VAL A 134 21.95 4.51 31.86
C VAL A 134 21.39 3.12 32.07
N LEU A 135 21.29 2.29 31.02
CA LEU A 135 20.88 0.89 31.16
C LEU A 135 21.83 0.11 32.08
N ALA A 136 23.13 0.26 31.90
CA ALA A 136 24.15 -0.38 32.73
C ALA A 136 23.98 0.00 34.20
N PHE A 137 23.88 1.30 34.50
CA PHE A 137 23.63 1.75 35.87
C PHE A 137 22.33 1.17 36.45
N ILE A 138 21.24 1.14 35.69
CA ILE A 138 19.96 0.61 36.18
C ILE A 138 20.02 -0.90 36.44
N MET A 139 20.73 -1.67 35.61
CA MET A 139 20.75 -3.14 35.68
C MET A 139 21.85 -3.68 36.62
N GLU A 140 22.97 -2.97 36.76
CA GLU A 140 24.14 -3.42 37.51
C GLU A 140 24.21 -2.78 38.91
N ASP A 141 23.85 -1.50 39.05
CA ASP A 141 24.03 -0.74 40.29
C ASP A 141 22.75 -0.58 41.12
N LEU A 142 21.55 -0.75 40.54
CA LEU A 142 20.28 -0.65 41.27
C LEU A 142 19.76 -2.02 41.68
N GLU A 143 19.42 -2.17 42.96
CA GLU A 143 18.84 -3.39 43.50
C GLU A 143 17.34 -3.52 43.14
N ASP A 144 16.85 -4.76 43.04
CA ASP A 144 15.43 -5.13 42.86
C ASP A 144 14.72 -4.57 41.61
N VAL A 145 15.43 -4.20 40.55
CA VAL A 145 14.81 -3.73 39.30
C VAL A 145 14.27 -4.90 38.47
N PRO A 146 12.95 -5.00 38.21
CA PRO A 146 12.41 -6.05 37.35
C PRO A 146 12.75 -5.77 35.87
N LEU A 147 13.61 -6.60 35.29
CA LEU A 147 14.14 -6.41 33.93
C LEU A 147 13.05 -6.55 32.85
N ASP A 148 12.18 -7.55 33.00
CA ASP A 148 11.13 -7.89 32.03
C ASP A 148 9.76 -7.31 32.41
N GLN A 149 9.75 -6.23 33.19
CA GLN A 149 8.51 -5.51 33.47
C GLN A 149 7.91 -4.99 32.16
N ALA A 150 6.66 -5.34 31.89
CA ALA A 150 5.91 -4.82 30.76
C ALA A 150 5.29 -3.44 31.06
N ASP A 151 5.21 -2.59 30.04
CA ASP A 151 4.43 -1.35 30.01
C ASP A 151 2.93 -1.61 29.78
N LYS A 152 2.13 -0.55 29.56
CA LYS A 152 0.69 -0.70 29.33
C LYS A 152 0.32 -1.42 28.04
N LEU A 153 1.25 -1.55 27.09
CA LEU A 153 1.06 -2.26 25.82
C LEU A 153 1.62 -3.68 25.89
N GLY A 154 2.13 -4.10 27.05
CA GLY A 154 2.75 -5.42 27.20
C GLY A 154 4.21 -5.46 26.76
N ARG A 155 4.80 -4.32 26.38
CA ARG A 155 6.16 -4.26 25.85
C ARG A 155 7.16 -4.14 26.97
N THR A 156 8.27 -4.86 26.85
CA THR A 156 9.44 -4.75 27.74
C THR A 156 10.44 -3.71 27.20
N ALA A 157 11.50 -3.43 27.95
CA ALA A 157 12.61 -2.59 27.48
C ALA A 157 13.23 -3.14 26.17
N PHE A 158 13.32 -4.47 26.04
CA PHE A 158 13.80 -5.14 24.83
C PHE A 158 12.92 -4.83 23.60
N HIS A 159 11.60 -4.87 23.74
CA HIS A 159 10.66 -4.46 22.70
C HIS A 159 10.85 -3.00 22.29
N ARG A 160 11.06 -2.10 23.27
CA ARG A 160 11.25 -0.67 23.01
C ARG A 160 12.57 -0.38 22.29
N ALA A 161 13.65 -1.07 22.64
CA ALA A 161 14.91 -0.98 21.89
C ALA A 161 14.72 -1.43 20.44
N ALA A 162 14.02 -2.54 20.22
CA ALA A 162 13.75 -3.08 18.89
C ALA A 162 12.83 -2.18 18.04
N GLU A 163 11.72 -1.69 18.61
CA GLU A 163 10.76 -0.80 17.95
C GLU A 163 11.38 0.54 17.52
N HIS A 164 12.41 1.00 18.23
CA HIS A 164 13.06 2.30 17.98
C HIS A 164 14.46 2.19 17.35
N GLY A 165 14.87 0.99 16.91
CA GLY A 165 16.10 0.80 16.15
C GLY A 165 17.37 0.99 16.97
N GLN A 166 17.31 0.82 18.29
CA GLN A 166 18.43 1.08 19.20
C GLN A 166 19.31 -0.17 19.35
N LEU A 167 20.21 -0.39 18.39
CA LEU A 167 21.06 -1.59 18.34
C LEU A 167 21.94 -1.75 19.59
N ASP A 168 22.64 -0.71 20.02
CA ASP A 168 23.56 -0.81 21.17
C ASP A 168 22.81 -1.14 22.47
N ALA A 169 21.61 -0.57 22.66
CA ALA A 169 20.75 -0.89 23.79
C ALA A 169 20.20 -2.32 23.68
N LEU A 170 19.84 -2.77 22.48
CA LEU A 170 19.40 -4.14 22.25
C LEU A 170 20.52 -5.13 22.61
N ASP A 171 21.74 -4.90 22.12
CA ASP A 171 22.91 -5.74 22.39
C ASP A 171 23.24 -5.81 23.88
N PHE A 172 23.16 -4.67 24.57
CA PHE A 172 23.33 -4.63 26.01
C PHE A 172 22.26 -5.49 26.71
N LEU A 173 20.98 -5.33 26.35
CA LEU A 173 19.89 -6.12 26.94
C LEU A 173 20.02 -7.62 26.67
N VAL A 174 20.55 -8.01 25.49
CA VAL A 174 20.86 -9.41 25.18
C VAL A 174 21.93 -9.99 26.11
N GLY A 175 22.97 -9.20 26.42
CA GLY A 175 24.04 -9.60 27.33
C GLY A 175 23.63 -9.67 28.80
N SER A 176 22.58 -8.94 29.17
CA SER A 176 22.17 -8.72 30.57
C SER A 176 21.06 -9.66 31.06
N GLY A 177 20.71 -10.70 30.28
CA GLY A 177 19.83 -11.79 30.73
C GLY A 177 18.33 -11.50 30.66
N CYS A 178 17.90 -10.49 29.91
CA CYS A 178 16.47 -10.23 29.64
C CYS A 178 15.82 -11.38 28.86
N GLU A 179 14.51 -11.58 29.05
CA GLU A 179 13.77 -12.56 28.26
C GLU A 179 13.44 -11.99 26.87
N HIS A 180 13.94 -12.66 25.82
CA HIS A 180 13.77 -12.20 24.42
C HIS A 180 12.49 -12.73 23.74
N SER A 181 11.86 -13.76 24.31
CA SER A 181 10.66 -14.43 23.80
C SER A 181 9.33 -13.82 24.27
N VAL A 182 9.39 -12.78 25.10
CA VAL A 182 8.18 -12.12 25.61
C VAL A 182 7.36 -11.57 24.43
N LYS A 183 6.04 -11.62 24.55
CA LYS A 183 5.09 -11.05 23.60
C LYS A 183 4.36 -9.87 24.23
N ASP A 184 4.12 -8.84 23.44
CA ASP A 184 3.26 -7.73 23.83
C ASP A 184 1.77 -8.11 23.82
N LYS A 185 0.87 -7.16 24.11
CA LYS A 185 -0.57 -7.42 24.17
C LYS A 185 -1.18 -7.83 22.84
N GLU A 186 -0.58 -7.40 21.74
CA GLU A 186 -0.94 -7.79 20.38
C GLU A 186 -0.22 -9.08 19.94
N GLY A 187 0.52 -9.73 20.83
CA GLY A 187 1.26 -10.96 20.55
C GLY A 187 2.53 -10.73 19.74
N ASN A 188 2.97 -9.48 19.55
CA ASN A 188 4.18 -9.17 18.80
C ASN A 188 5.41 -9.46 19.66
N THR A 189 6.42 -10.04 19.03
CA THR A 189 7.78 -10.13 19.58
C THR A 189 8.60 -8.91 19.15
N ALA A 190 9.79 -8.72 19.74
CA ALA A 190 10.75 -7.70 19.29
C ALA A 190 11.06 -7.78 17.78
N LEU A 191 11.06 -9.00 17.21
CA LEU A 191 11.28 -9.24 15.78
C LEU A 191 10.19 -8.60 14.92
N HIS A 192 8.92 -8.71 15.33
CA HIS A 192 7.79 -8.07 14.64
C HIS A 192 7.90 -6.54 14.67
N LEU A 193 8.27 -5.97 15.82
CA LEU A 193 8.38 -4.52 15.99
C LEU A 193 9.55 -3.95 15.17
N ALA A 194 10.71 -4.60 15.20
CA ALA A 194 11.85 -4.19 14.36
C ALA A 194 11.54 -4.29 12.86
N ALA A 195 10.88 -5.38 12.45
CA ALA A 195 10.48 -5.61 11.06
C ALA A 195 9.47 -4.57 10.56
N SER A 196 8.40 -4.30 11.31
CA SER A 196 7.36 -3.31 10.94
C SER A 196 7.90 -1.87 10.82
N ARG A 197 8.96 -1.55 11.57
CA ARG A 197 9.60 -0.22 11.57
C ARG A 197 10.78 -0.11 10.60
N GLY A 198 11.18 -1.20 9.95
CA GLY A 198 12.26 -1.19 8.96
C GLY A 198 13.66 -1.07 9.57
N HIS A 199 13.84 -1.49 10.82
CA HIS A 199 15.12 -1.39 11.51
C HIS A 199 16.04 -2.56 11.18
N LEU A 200 16.63 -2.53 9.97
CA LEU A 200 17.42 -3.62 9.40
C LEU A 200 18.54 -4.14 10.31
N THR A 201 19.32 -3.25 10.93
CA THR A 201 20.47 -3.64 11.77
C THR A 201 20.03 -4.34 13.05
N VAL A 202 18.98 -3.84 13.70
CA VAL A 202 18.33 -4.48 14.85
C VAL A 202 17.73 -5.82 14.43
N LEU A 203 17.05 -5.87 13.29
CA LEU A 203 16.44 -7.09 12.78
C LEU A 203 17.49 -8.17 12.52
N GLN A 204 18.61 -7.84 11.87
CA GLN A 204 19.75 -8.74 11.70
C GLN A 204 20.21 -9.31 13.02
N ARG A 205 20.38 -8.45 14.03
CA ARG A 205 20.84 -8.88 15.34
C ARG A 205 19.86 -9.83 16.02
N LEU A 206 18.55 -9.59 15.89
CA LEU A 206 17.50 -10.47 16.39
C LEU A 206 17.49 -11.84 15.69
N VAL A 207 17.81 -11.89 14.40
CA VAL A 207 18.00 -13.16 13.65
C VAL A 207 19.28 -13.89 14.10
N ASP A 208 20.35 -13.15 14.40
CA ASP A 208 21.62 -13.73 14.85
C ASP A 208 21.51 -14.40 16.22
N ILE A 209 20.68 -13.87 17.12
CA ILE A 209 20.36 -14.52 18.41
C ILE A 209 19.36 -15.69 18.27
N ARG A 210 18.98 -16.06 17.04
CA ARG A 210 18.12 -17.21 16.71
C ARG A 210 16.72 -17.16 17.32
N LEU A 211 16.10 -15.96 17.34
CA LEU A 211 14.66 -15.88 17.60
C LEU A 211 13.87 -16.65 16.53
N ASP A 212 12.75 -17.23 16.93
CA ASP A 212 11.87 -17.92 16.01
C ASP A 212 11.21 -16.92 15.06
N LEU A 213 11.47 -17.10 13.76
CA LEU A 213 10.99 -16.24 12.68
C LEU A 213 9.51 -16.49 12.34
N GLU A 214 9.00 -17.66 12.72
CA GLU A 214 7.66 -18.14 12.39
C GLU A 214 6.65 -17.90 13.51
N GLU A 215 7.08 -17.27 14.60
CA GLU A 215 6.19 -16.84 15.67
C GLU A 215 5.11 -15.92 15.11
N GLN A 216 3.87 -16.21 15.50
CA GLN A 216 2.69 -15.48 15.06
C GLN A 216 2.14 -14.60 16.19
N ASN A 217 1.76 -13.38 15.82
CA ASN A 217 1.02 -12.47 16.69
C ASN A 217 -0.48 -12.84 16.76
N VAL A 218 -1.30 -12.06 17.47
CA VAL A 218 -2.74 -12.37 17.65
C VAL A 218 -3.54 -12.43 16.34
N GLU A 219 -3.07 -11.73 15.31
CA GLU A 219 -3.68 -11.71 13.97
C GLU A 219 -3.08 -12.77 13.02
N GLY A 220 -2.10 -13.54 13.50
CA GLY A 220 -1.41 -14.56 12.71
C GLY A 220 -0.28 -14.00 11.84
N LEU A 221 0.12 -12.75 12.02
CA LEU A 221 1.25 -12.18 11.27
C LEU A 221 2.56 -12.72 11.85
N THR A 222 3.48 -13.05 10.96
CA THR A 222 4.90 -13.29 11.28
C THR A 222 5.70 -12.00 11.11
N ALA A 223 6.99 -12.00 11.52
CA ALA A 223 7.85 -10.84 11.28
C ALA A 223 8.00 -10.49 9.78
N LEU A 224 7.94 -11.49 8.90
CA LEU A 224 7.94 -11.25 7.45
C LEU A 224 6.69 -10.48 7.01
N HIS A 225 5.50 -10.82 7.53
CA HIS A 225 4.29 -10.05 7.26
C HIS A 225 4.42 -8.60 7.72
N ALA A 226 4.98 -8.38 8.91
CA ALA A 226 5.19 -7.05 9.48
C ALA A 226 6.15 -6.20 8.61
N ALA A 227 7.26 -6.78 8.11
CA ALA A 227 8.18 -6.09 7.19
C ALA A 227 7.50 -5.73 5.85
N VAL A 228 6.65 -6.62 5.33
CA VAL A 228 5.92 -6.41 4.08
C VAL A 228 4.86 -5.33 4.24
N GLU A 229 4.08 -5.35 5.32
CA GLU A 229 3.08 -4.31 5.64
C GLU A 229 3.73 -2.93 5.78
N GLY A 230 4.90 -2.86 6.43
CA GLY A 230 5.71 -1.65 6.52
C GLY A 230 6.41 -1.23 5.22
N SER A 231 6.36 -2.05 4.16
CA SER A 231 7.03 -1.84 2.88
C SER A 231 8.56 -1.66 2.98
N HIS A 232 9.22 -2.53 3.78
CA HIS A 232 10.67 -2.49 4.01
C HIS A 232 11.40 -3.61 3.24
N PRO A 233 11.82 -3.39 1.97
CA PRO A 233 12.36 -4.45 1.12
C PRO A 233 13.64 -5.08 1.67
N ASP A 234 14.53 -4.30 2.29
CA ASP A 234 15.77 -4.83 2.87
C ASP A 234 15.49 -5.79 4.04
N CYS A 235 14.50 -5.47 4.88
CA CYS A 235 14.06 -6.35 5.97
C CYS A 235 13.38 -7.62 5.43
N VAL A 236 12.60 -7.49 4.36
CA VAL A 236 11.98 -8.65 3.68
C VAL A 236 13.06 -9.57 3.14
N GLN A 237 14.06 -9.03 2.43
CA GLN A 237 15.16 -9.82 1.89
C GLN A 237 15.94 -10.53 3.01
N LEU A 238 16.29 -9.83 4.08
CA LEU A 238 16.99 -10.41 5.23
C LEU A 238 16.21 -11.58 5.84
N LEU A 239 14.90 -11.42 6.07
CA LEU A 239 14.06 -12.47 6.66
C LEU A 239 13.93 -13.68 5.73
N LEU A 240 13.79 -13.46 4.42
CA LEU A 240 13.76 -14.55 3.43
C LEU A 240 15.10 -15.30 3.37
N GLU A 241 16.23 -14.59 3.40
CA GLU A 241 17.57 -15.19 3.47
C GLU A 241 17.82 -15.96 4.78
N ALA A 242 17.22 -15.49 5.88
CA ALA A 242 17.25 -16.17 7.17
C ALA A 242 16.35 -17.41 7.24
N GLY A 243 15.55 -17.69 6.20
CA GLY A 243 14.72 -18.88 6.09
C GLY A 243 13.26 -18.70 6.53
N SER A 244 12.76 -17.47 6.63
CA SER A 244 11.34 -17.23 6.89
C SER A 244 10.45 -17.85 5.81
N SER A 245 9.31 -18.40 6.22
CA SER A 245 8.32 -18.98 5.32
C SER A 245 7.58 -17.89 4.54
N VAL A 246 7.89 -17.75 3.26
CA VAL A 246 7.22 -16.83 2.34
C VAL A 246 5.71 -17.11 2.19
N ASN A 247 5.28 -18.34 2.47
CA ASN A 247 3.92 -18.82 2.30
C ASN A 247 3.14 -18.98 3.62
N ALA A 248 3.67 -18.46 4.73
CA ALA A 248 2.93 -18.38 5.98
C ALA A 248 1.60 -17.61 5.77
N LEU A 249 0.55 -18.03 6.48
CA LEU A 249 -0.78 -17.42 6.37
C LEU A 249 -1.20 -16.82 7.71
N THR A 250 -1.82 -15.65 7.64
CA THR A 250 -2.47 -15.02 8.80
C THR A 250 -3.79 -15.70 9.16
N GLN A 251 -4.42 -15.28 10.25
CA GLN A 251 -5.76 -15.77 10.64
C GLN A 251 -6.82 -15.46 9.57
N LYS A 252 -6.59 -14.44 8.75
CA LYS A 252 -7.42 -14.05 7.60
C LYS A 252 -7.08 -14.80 6.31
N LYS A 253 -6.23 -15.84 6.40
CA LYS A 253 -5.68 -16.59 5.26
C LYS A 253 -4.93 -15.72 4.24
N GLN A 254 -4.39 -14.58 4.69
CA GLN A 254 -3.61 -13.70 3.85
C GLN A 254 -2.14 -14.14 3.89
N SER A 255 -1.50 -14.20 2.73
CA SER A 255 -0.06 -14.38 2.61
C SER A 255 0.66 -13.03 2.56
N CYS A 256 1.99 -13.03 2.69
CA CYS A 256 2.81 -11.82 2.48
C CYS A 256 2.50 -11.14 1.14
N LEU A 257 2.25 -11.90 0.08
CA LEU A 257 1.93 -11.32 -1.24
C LEU A 257 0.58 -10.57 -1.26
N HIS A 258 -0.38 -10.93 -0.39
CA HIS A 258 -1.60 -10.13 -0.22
C HIS A 258 -1.27 -8.77 0.40
N TYR A 259 -0.42 -8.72 1.43
CA TYR A 259 0.00 -7.46 2.05
C TYR A 259 0.80 -6.59 1.08
N ALA A 260 1.70 -7.19 0.29
CA ALA A 260 2.41 -6.46 -0.77
C ALA A 260 1.43 -5.87 -1.79
N ALA A 261 0.37 -6.61 -2.15
CA ALA A 261 -0.68 -6.15 -3.05
C ALA A 261 -1.61 -5.08 -2.44
N LEU A 262 -1.84 -5.09 -1.12
CA LEU A 262 -2.56 -4.03 -0.41
C LEU A 262 -1.75 -2.73 -0.37
N GLY A 263 -0.44 -2.83 -0.12
CA GLY A 263 0.48 -1.68 -0.09
C GLY A 263 0.93 -1.18 -1.47
N GLY A 264 0.74 -1.97 -2.52
CA GLY A 264 1.20 -1.66 -3.88
C GLY A 264 2.72 -1.71 -4.04
N SER A 265 3.42 -2.44 -3.17
CA SER A 265 4.89 -2.50 -3.18
C SER A 265 5.40 -3.53 -4.18
N GLU A 266 5.83 -3.05 -5.35
CA GLU A 266 6.32 -3.88 -6.45
C GLU A 266 7.63 -4.61 -6.11
N ASP A 267 8.57 -3.92 -5.46
CA ASP A 267 9.87 -4.50 -5.10
C ASP A 267 9.73 -5.62 -4.08
N VAL A 268 8.86 -5.43 -3.09
CA VAL A 268 8.54 -6.46 -2.10
C VAL A 268 7.81 -7.63 -2.74
N ALA A 269 6.80 -7.37 -3.59
CA ALA A 269 6.12 -8.43 -4.33
C ALA A 269 7.08 -9.24 -5.22
N ARG A 270 8.02 -8.55 -5.89
CA ARG A 270 9.07 -9.17 -6.69
C ARG A 270 9.92 -10.09 -5.83
N ALA A 271 10.43 -9.62 -4.69
CA ALA A 271 11.24 -10.41 -3.78
C ALA A 271 10.50 -11.67 -3.29
N LEU A 272 9.23 -11.51 -2.87
CA LEU A 272 8.39 -12.62 -2.42
C LEU A 272 8.17 -13.67 -3.51
N ILE A 273 7.91 -13.25 -4.76
CA ILE A 273 7.72 -14.18 -5.88
C ILE A 273 9.02 -14.90 -6.23
N HIS A 274 10.16 -14.22 -6.23
CA HIS A 274 11.47 -14.85 -6.45
C HIS A 274 11.82 -15.87 -5.36
N ALA A 275 11.35 -15.65 -4.12
CA ALA A 275 11.49 -16.58 -3.02
C ALA A 275 10.48 -17.75 -3.04
N GLY A 276 9.65 -17.88 -4.08
CA GLY A 276 8.67 -18.97 -4.23
C GLY A 276 7.32 -18.71 -3.56
N GLY A 277 6.95 -17.44 -3.36
CA GLY A 277 5.63 -17.04 -2.89
C GLY A 277 4.52 -17.48 -3.84
N HIS A 278 3.51 -18.16 -3.31
CA HIS A 278 2.36 -18.60 -4.10
C HIS A 278 1.46 -17.42 -4.47
N THR A 279 1.23 -17.23 -5.77
CA THR A 279 0.47 -16.11 -6.32
C THR A 279 -1.05 -16.30 -6.32
N ASN A 280 -1.51 -17.55 -6.13
CA ASN A 280 -2.92 -17.94 -6.26
C ASN A 280 -3.59 -18.29 -4.92
N ILE A 281 -2.96 -17.93 -3.80
CA ILE A 281 -3.59 -18.10 -2.48
C ILE A 281 -4.82 -17.20 -2.42
N ALA A 282 -5.92 -17.72 -1.91
CA ALA A 282 -7.14 -16.96 -1.66
C ALA A 282 -7.26 -16.63 -0.17
N ASP A 283 -7.52 -15.36 0.14
CA ASP A 283 -7.81 -14.90 1.50
C ASP A 283 -9.19 -15.35 2.00
N HIS A 284 -9.59 -14.91 3.19
CA HIS A 284 -10.92 -15.22 3.75
C HIS A 284 -12.10 -14.68 2.92
N GLN A 285 -11.89 -13.70 2.04
CA GLN A 285 -12.87 -13.20 1.08
C GLN A 285 -12.78 -13.91 -0.28
N GLY A 286 -11.93 -14.93 -0.41
CA GLY A 286 -11.65 -15.61 -1.66
C GLY A 286 -10.78 -14.77 -2.60
N ALA A 287 -10.33 -13.59 -2.19
CA ALA A 287 -9.55 -12.70 -3.03
C ALA A 287 -8.10 -13.18 -3.07
N SER A 288 -7.52 -13.27 -4.27
CA SER A 288 -6.10 -13.51 -4.46
C SER A 288 -5.30 -12.18 -4.49
N PRO A 289 -3.96 -12.21 -4.39
CA PRO A 289 -3.14 -11.01 -4.58
C PRO A 289 -3.44 -10.27 -5.89
N MET A 290 -3.79 -11.01 -6.96
CA MET A 290 -4.22 -10.43 -8.23
C MET A 290 -5.51 -9.61 -8.09
N HIS A 291 -6.50 -10.10 -7.33
CA HIS A 291 -7.74 -9.35 -7.08
C HIS A 291 -7.45 -8.04 -6.35
N LEU A 292 -6.54 -8.05 -5.37
CA LEU A 292 -6.17 -6.86 -4.61
C LEU A 292 -5.38 -5.86 -5.48
N ALA A 293 -4.40 -6.32 -6.25
CA ALA A 293 -3.64 -5.48 -7.18
C ALA A 293 -4.53 -4.80 -8.22
N VAL A 294 -5.53 -5.52 -8.75
CA VAL A 294 -6.53 -4.94 -9.66
C VAL A 294 -7.44 -3.96 -8.91
N ARG A 295 -7.97 -4.35 -7.75
CA ARG A 295 -8.90 -3.54 -6.94
C ARG A 295 -8.33 -2.17 -6.56
N HIS A 296 -7.03 -2.10 -6.30
CA HIS A 296 -6.32 -0.88 -5.93
C HIS A 296 -5.67 -0.16 -7.13
N ASN A 297 -5.85 -0.68 -8.34
CA ASN A 297 -5.30 -0.13 -9.58
C ASN A 297 -3.77 0.01 -9.54
N PHE A 298 -3.06 -1.11 -9.38
CA PHE A 298 -1.60 -1.19 -9.44
C PHE A 298 -1.12 -1.91 -10.71
N PRO A 299 -1.06 -1.25 -11.89
CA PRO A 299 -0.76 -1.91 -13.15
C PRO A 299 0.57 -2.65 -13.20
N ALA A 300 1.63 -2.10 -12.63
CA ALA A 300 2.94 -2.73 -12.64
C ALA A 300 2.99 -3.98 -11.75
N LEU A 301 2.31 -3.97 -10.60
CA LEU A 301 2.11 -5.18 -9.80
C LEU A 301 1.24 -6.21 -10.54
N VAL A 302 0.22 -5.75 -11.29
CA VAL A 302 -0.58 -6.64 -12.12
C VAL A 302 0.28 -7.33 -13.19
N GLN A 303 1.11 -6.56 -13.89
CA GLN A 303 2.04 -7.10 -14.88
C GLN A 303 3.00 -8.11 -14.25
N LEU A 304 3.54 -7.80 -13.06
CA LEU A 304 4.43 -8.69 -12.34
C LEU A 304 3.75 -10.02 -11.97
N LEU A 305 2.48 -9.98 -11.55
CA LEU A 305 1.69 -11.18 -11.25
C LEU A 305 1.35 -11.98 -12.51
N ILE A 306 1.09 -11.32 -13.65
CA ILE A 306 0.92 -11.96 -14.96
C ILE A 306 2.21 -12.70 -15.36
N ASP A 307 3.36 -12.02 -15.28
CA ASP A 307 4.67 -12.58 -15.63
C ASP A 307 5.04 -13.77 -14.74
N ALA A 308 4.57 -13.77 -13.48
CA ALA A 308 4.73 -14.87 -12.54
C ALA A 308 3.78 -16.06 -12.79
N GLY A 309 2.90 -16.00 -13.81
CA GLY A 309 1.97 -17.07 -14.15
C GLY A 309 0.81 -17.23 -13.16
N SER A 310 0.35 -16.12 -12.56
CA SER A 310 -0.83 -16.13 -11.69
C SER A 310 -2.09 -16.55 -12.46
N ASP A 311 -3.01 -17.20 -11.76
CA ASP A 311 -4.32 -17.56 -12.31
C ASP A 311 -5.20 -16.30 -12.42
N LEU A 312 -5.35 -15.83 -13.66
CA LEU A 312 -6.11 -14.63 -14.00
C LEU A 312 -7.63 -14.87 -14.04
N ASP A 313 -8.05 -16.14 -14.00
CA ASP A 313 -9.45 -16.58 -14.01
C ASP A 313 -9.93 -17.01 -12.62
N ALA A 314 -9.07 -16.92 -11.59
CA ALA A 314 -9.43 -17.12 -10.19
C ALA A 314 -10.61 -16.21 -9.81
N THR A 315 -11.48 -16.70 -8.93
CA THR A 315 -12.69 -15.97 -8.50
C THR A 315 -12.74 -15.77 -7.00
N ASP A 316 -13.23 -14.60 -6.58
CA ASP A 316 -13.47 -14.30 -5.16
C ASP A 316 -14.81 -14.87 -4.64
N ASN A 317 -15.17 -14.58 -3.38
CA ASN A 317 -16.43 -15.04 -2.79
C ASN A 317 -17.70 -14.48 -3.48
N ARG A 318 -17.56 -13.46 -4.33
CA ARG A 318 -18.62 -12.94 -5.21
C ARG A 318 -18.55 -13.54 -6.62
N GLN A 319 -17.72 -14.56 -6.81
CA GLN A 319 -17.40 -15.16 -8.11
C GLN A 319 -16.85 -14.15 -9.12
N GLN A 320 -16.33 -13.01 -8.65
CA GLN A 320 -15.75 -11.98 -9.53
C GLN A 320 -14.32 -12.40 -9.86
N THR A 321 -13.97 -12.38 -11.14
CA THR A 321 -12.58 -12.49 -11.61
C THR A 321 -11.88 -11.12 -11.53
N PRO A 322 -10.54 -11.06 -11.63
CA PRO A 322 -9.82 -9.80 -11.80
C PRO A 322 -10.40 -8.93 -12.94
N LEU A 323 -10.81 -9.52 -14.07
CA LEU A 323 -11.44 -8.77 -15.16
C LEU A 323 -12.82 -8.19 -14.78
N HIS A 324 -13.61 -8.87 -13.93
CA HIS A 324 -14.85 -8.30 -13.41
C HIS A 324 -14.58 -7.05 -12.57
N LEU A 325 -13.53 -7.06 -11.75
CA LEU A 325 -13.13 -5.90 -10.95
C LEU A 325 -12.66 -4.74 -11.84
N ALA A 326 -11.83 -5.01 -12.85
CA ALA A 326 -11.43 -4.02 -13.85
C ALA A 326 -12.62 -3.43 -14.61
N ALA A 327 -13.59 -4.27 -14.95
CA ALA A 327 -14.85 -3.86 -15.57
C ALA A 327 -15.74 -3.04 -14.64
N GLU A 328 -15.76 -3.29 -13.34
CA GLU A 328 -16.59 -2.55 -12.38
C GLU A 328 -16.07 -1.12 -12.18
N HIS A 329 -14.74 -0.96 -12.08
CA HIS A 329 -14.09 0.28 -11.70
C HIS A 329 -13.45 1.07 -12.86
N ALA A 330 -13.61 0.62 -14.10
CA ALA A 330 -13.10 1.29 -15.30
C ALA A 330 -11.57 1.29 -15.47
N TRP A 331 -10.85 0.31 -14.93
CA TRP A 331 -9.38 0.24 -15.07
C TRP A 331 -8.98 -0.27 -16.46
N GLN A 332 -8.98 0.63 -17.44
CA GLN A 332 -8.73 0.33 -18.85
C GLN A 332 -7.36 -0.31 -19.09
N ASP A 333 -6.31 0.22 -18.47
CA ASP A 333 -4.95 -0.31 -18.65
C ASP A 333 -4.84 -1.73 -18.11
N ILE A 334 -5.39 -1.98 -16.92
CA ILE A 334 -5.42 -3.31 -16.31
C ILE A 334 -6.27 -4.28 -17.12
N ALA A 335 -7.45 -3.85 -17.58
CA ALA A 335 -8.28 -4.67 -18.45
C ALA A 335 -7.55 -5.02 -19.76
N GLU A 336 -6.81 -4.08 -20.36
CA GLU A 336 -6.01 -4.37 -21.55
C GLU A 336 -4.96 -5.45 -21.27
N MET A 337 -4.19 -5.31 -20.17
CA MET A 337 -3.19 -6.31 -19.78
C MET A 337 -3.83 -7.70 -19.61
N LEU A 338 -4.95 -7.80 -18.91
CA LEU A 338 -5.67 -9.07 -18.73
C LEU A 338 -6.20 -9.62 -20.07
N LEU A 339 -6.80 -8.79 -20.93
CA LEU A 339 -7.33 -9.24 -22.22
C LEU A 339 -6.24 -9.68 -23.20
N VAL A 340 -5.03 -9.11 -23.13
CA VAL A 340 -3.92 -9.56 -24.00
C VAL A 340 -3.47 -10.98 -23.64
N THR A 341 -3.66 -11.41 -22.39
CA THR A 341 -3.25 -12.74 -21.92
C THR A 341 -4.22 -13.88 -22.25
N GLY A 342 -5.42 -13.59 -22.76
CA GLY A 342 -6.37 -14.64 -23.14
C GLY A 342 -7.32 -15.12 -22.04
N VAL A 343 -7.64 -14.28 -21.05
CA VAL A 343 -8.56 -14.62 -19.93
C VAL A 343 -9.95 -15.11 -20.38
N ASN A 344 -10.61 -15.95 -19.59
CA ASN A 344 -11.92 -16.49 -19.92
C ASN A 344 -13.07 -15.48 -19.72
N LEU A 345 -13.58 -14.95 -20.83
CA LEU A 345 -14.65 -13.94 -20.84
C LEU A 345 -16.05 -14.48 -20.50
N ASN A 346 -16.21 -15.81 -20.41
CA ASN A 346 -17.50 -16.46 -20.16
C ASN A 346 -17.78 -16.70 -18.68
N LEU A 347 -16.80 -16.45 -17.80
CA LEU A 347 -16.98 -16.56 -16.35
C LEU A 347 -18.01 -15.54 -15.87
N ARG A 348 -18.78 -15.95 -14.86
CA ARG A 348 -19.91 -15.19 -14.33
C ARG A 348 -19.73 -14.94 -12.85
N ASP A 349 -20.04 -13.72 -12.44
CA ASP A 349 -20.17 -13.36 -11.04
C ASP A 349 -21.38 -14.02 -10.38
N LYS A 350 -21.54 -13.79 -9.07
CA LYS A 350 -22.64 -14.32 -8.26
C LYS A 350 -24.02 -13.83 -8.72
N GLN A 351 -24.10 -12.75 -9.49
CA GLN A 351 -25.32 -12.25 -10.13
C GLN A 351 -25.54 -12.83 -11.54
N GLY A 352 -24.70 -13.76 -11.98
CA GLY A 352 -24.75 -14.39 -13.29
C GLY A 352 -24.29 -13.49 -14.43
N LYS A 353 -23.60 -12.38 -14.15
CA LYS A 353 -23.11 -11.40 -15.13
C LYS A 353 -21.66 -11.71 -15.50
N THR A 354 -21.33 -11.57 -16.77
CA THR A 354 -19.94 -11.60 -17.24
C THR A 354 -19.30 -10.22 -17.08
N ALA A 355 -17.97 -10.13 -17.18
CA ALA A 355 -17.26 -8.85 -17.17
C ALA A 355 -17.78 -7.86 -18.22
N LEU A 356 -18.17 -8.35 -19.41
CA LEU A 356 -18.82 -7.53 -20.44
C LEU A 356 -20.12 -6.90 -19.95
N ALA A 357 -20.97 -7.68 -19.28
CA ALA A 357 -22.24 -7.20 -18.76
C ALA A 357 -22.06 -6.23 -17.58
N VAL A 358 -21.02 -6.43 -16.75
CA VAL A 358 -20.62 -5.49 -15.70
C VAL A 358 -20.17 -4.15 -16.30
N ALA A 359 -19.28 -4.17 -17.29
CA ALA A 359 -18.81 -2.95 -17.97
C ALA A 359 -19.94 -2.20 -18.66
N ALA A 360 -20.88 -2.92 -19.31
CA ALA A 360 -22.05 -2.33 -19.96
C ALA A 360 -22.99 -1.65 -18.94
N ARG A 361 -23.31 -2.34 -17.84
CA ARG A 361 -24.18 -1.82 -16.77
C ARG A 361 -23.58 -0.57 -16.11
N SER A 362 -22.26 -0.54 -15.92
CA SER A 362 -21.55 0.60 -15.32
C SER A 362 -21.24 1.72 -16.32
N ASN A 363 -21.71 1.60 -17.57
CA ASN A 363 -21.52 2.58 -18.65
C ASN A 363 -20.06 2.84 -19.04
N HIS A 364 -19.19 1.83 -18.93
CA HIS A 364 -17.78 1.92 -19.32
C HIS A 364 -17.60 1.54 -20.80
N ILE A 365 -17.85 2.51 -21.68
CA ILE A 365 -17.91 2.35 -23.15
C ILE A 365 -16.64 1.71 -23.71
N SER A 366 -15.47 2.27 -23.37
CA SER A 366 -14.19 1.78 -23.87
C SER A 366 -13.91 0.34 -23.46
N LEU A 367 -14.28 -0.06 -22.23
CA LEU A 367 -14.11 -1.43 -21.76
C LEU A 367 -15.03 -2.42 -22.47
N VAL A 368 -16.28 -2.02 -22.74
CA VAL A 368 -17.18 -2.84 -23.57
C VAL A 368 -16.56 -3.08 -24.94
N ASP A 369 -16.05 -2.04 -25.59
CA ASP A 369 -15.40 -2.17 -26.89
C ASP A 369 -14.16 -3.07 -26.82
N MET A 370 -13.33 -2.91 -25.79
CA MET A 370 -12.14 -3.73 -25.57
C MET A 370 -12.48 -5.21 -25.37
N ILE A 371 -13.45 -5.53 -24.52
CA ILE A 371 -13.86 -6.90 -24.23
C ILE A 371 -14.47 -7.56 -25.48
N ILE A 372 -15.29 -6.84 -26.26
CA ILE A 372 -15.85 -7.39 -27.51
C ILE A 372 -14.74 -7.62 -28.55
N LYS A 373 -13.78 -6.69 -28.68
CA LYS A 373 -12.63 -6.89 -29.57
C LYS A 373 -11.83 -8.14 -29.17
N ALA A 374 -11.58 -8.34 -27.87
CA ALA A 374 -10.88 -9.51 -27.35
C ALA A 374 -11.67 -10.82 -27.59
N ASP A 375 -12.99 -10.85 -27.31
CA ASP A 375 -13.82 -12.06 -27.59
C ASP A 375 -13.77 -12.46 -29.06
N ARG A 376 -13.83 -11.48 -29.97
CA ARG A 376 -13.72 -11.70 -31.41
C ARG A 376 -12.34 -12.22 -31.79
N LEU A 377 -11.27 -11.69 -31.18
CA LEU A 377 -9.92 -12.19 -31.40
C LEU A 377 -9.80 -13.64 -30.95
N TYR A 378 -10.24 -13.99 -29.75
CA TYR A 378 -10.12 -15.34 -29.21
C TYR A 378 -10.83 -16.38 -30.08
N LYS A 379 -12.01 -16.02 -30.61
CA LYS A 379 -12.74 -16.85 -31.57
C LYS A 379 -11.95 -17.03 -32.88
N TRP A 380 -11.47 -15.93 -33.45
CA TRP A 380 -10.66 -15.97 -34.66
C TRP A 380 -9.41 -16.84 -34.45
N GLU A 381 -8.69 -16.68 -33.34
CA GLU A 381 -7.51 -17.50 -33.05
C GLU A 381 -7.89 -18.98 -32.93
N LYS A 382 -8.94 -19.32 -32.17
CA LYS A 382 -9.41 -20.70 -32.03
C LYS A 382 -9.73 -21.36 -33.39
N ASP A 383 -10.31 -20.62 -34.32
CA ASP A 383 -10.68 -21.12 -35.65
C ASP A 383 -9.46 -21.24 -36.59
N HIS A 384 -8.38 -20.49 -36.33
CA HIS A 384 -7.17 -20.42 -37.17
C HIS A 384 -5.93 -21.11 -36.57
N VAL A 385 -6.04 -21.69 -35.36
CA VAL A 385 -4.97 -22.45 -34.65
C VAL A 385 -4.48 -23.68 -35.43
N LEU A 386 -5.18 -24.13 -36.48
CA LEU A 386 -4.69 -25.19 -37.38
C LEU A 386 -3.55 -24.75 -38.33
N CYS A 387 -3.18 -23.45 -38.40
CA CYS A 387 -2.26 -22.94 -39.43
C CYS A 387 -1.19 -21.92 -38.95
N ARG A 388 -0.78 -21.91 -37.67
CA ARG A 388 0.26 -20.96 -37.19
C ARG A 388 1.61 -21.64 -36.89
N ASP A 389 2.68 -21.20 -37.57
CA ASP A 389 4.07 -21.51 -37.22
C ASP A 389 4.45 -20.68 -35.97
N PRO A 390 4.94 -21.30 -34.87
CA PRO A 390 5.32 -20.60 -33.65
C PRO A 390 6.48 -19.59 -33.78
N ARG A 391 7.04 -19.40 -35.00
CA ARG A 391 8.25 -18.60 -35.25
C ARG A 391 8.04 -17.32 -36.06
N ASP A 392 6.82 -16.81 -36.20
CA ASP A 392 6.60 -15.50 -36.86
C ASP A 392 6.25 -14.41 -35.83
N PRO A 393 7.25 -13.73 -35.23
CA PRO A 393 7.04 -12.56 -34.39
C PRO A 393 6.85 -11.32 -35.28
N SER A 394 5.87 -11.34 -36.19
CA SER A 394 5.48 -10.12 -36.90
C SER A 394 4.74 -9.21 -35.92
N GLY A 395 5.51 -8.47 -35.13
CA GLY A 395 5.10 -7.61 -34.04
C GLY A 395 4.17 -6.50 -34.48
N LYS A 396 2.87 -6.77 -34.50
CA LYS A 396 1.87 -5.74 -34.26
C LYS A 396 1.58 -5.77 -32.76
N ASN A 397 1.95 -4.72 -32.03
CA ASN A 397 1.54 -4.56 -30.63
C ASN A 397 0.01 -4.73 -30.54
N LEU A 398 -0.44 -5.87 -30.03
CA LEU A 398 -1.85 -6.16 -29.84
C LEU A 398 -2.38 -5.18 -28.80
N THR A 399 -3.39 -4.41 -29.17
CA THR A 399 -4.02 -3.41 -28.30
C THR A 399 -5.52 -3.43 -28.55
N PHE A 400 -6.30 -3.43 -27.49
CA PHE A 400 -7.77 -3.40 -27.58
C PHE A 400 -8.32 -1.99 -27.42
N LYS A 401 -7.48 -1.03 -27.03
CA LYS A 401 -7.82 0.39 -26.92
C LYS A 401 -8.30 0.96 -28.25
N GLN A 402 -8.85 2.17 -28.18
CA GLN A 402 -9.32 2.85 -29.38
C GLN A 402 -8.14 3.14 -30.31
N ASP A 403 -8.26 2.74 -31.58
CA ASP A 403 -7.21 2.96 -32.56
C ASP A 403 -7.24 4.42 -33.03
N HIS A 404 -6.11 5.10 -32.89
CA HIS A 404 -5.93 6.49 -33.34
C HIS A 404 -4.93 6.62 -34.51
N ARG A 405 -4.49 5.50 -35.10
CA ARG A 405 -3.54 5.51 -36.23
C ARG A 405 -4.11 6.26 -37.44
N GLN A 406 -3.27 7.00 -38.14
CA GLN A 406 -3.69 7.82 -39.29
C GLN A 406 -4.29 6.98 -40.45
N GLU A 407 -3.83 5.74 -40.62
CA GLU A 407 -4.33 4.81 -41.64
C GLU A 407 -5.80 4.41 -41.40
N THR A 408 -6.22 4.28 -40.14
CA THR A 408 -7.60 3.94 -39.76
C THR A 408 -8.49 5.18 -39.59
N GLN A 409 -7.91 6.37 -39.36
CA GLN A 409 -8.66 7.64 -39.26
C GLN A 409 -9.48 7.96 -40.53
N GLN A 410 -8.95 7.69 -41.73
CA GLN A 410 -9.71 7.86 -42.97
C GLN A 410 -10.97 6.99 -42.98
N PHE A 411 -10.85 5.74 -42.54
CA PHE A 411 -11.96 4.81 -42.38
C PHE A 411 -12.96 5.27 -41.31
N HIS A 412 -12.53 5.86 -40.20
CA HIS A 412 -13.44 6.34 -39.16
C HIS A 412 -14.47 7.34 -39.70
N SER A 413 -14.04 8.26 -40.58
CA SER A 413 -14.94 9.22 -41.21
C SER A 413 -15.97 8.57 -42.15
N VAL A 414 -15.60 7.47 -42.81
CA VAL A 414 -16.47 6.69 -43.69
C VAL A 414 -17.47 5.91 -42.85
N LEU A 415 -17.02 5.22 -41.82
CA LEU A 415 -17.84 4.43 -40.90
C LEU A 415 -18.82 5.31 -40.13
N TRP A 416 -18.41 6.51 -39.70
CA TRP A 416 -19.31 7.48 -39.08
C TRP A 416 -20.42 7.92 -40.04
N ARG A 417 -20.08 8.28 -41.29
CA ARG A 417 -21.09 8.65 -42.30
C ARG A 417 -22.02 7.50 -42.63
N LEU A 418 -21.50 6.28 -42.68
CA LEU A 418 -22.29 5.06 -42.88
C LEU A 418 -23.33 4.91 -41.76
N ALA A 419 -22.89 4.95 -40.51
CA ALA A 419 -23.76 4.80 -39.34
C ALA A 419 -24.77 5.93 -39.17
N SER A 420 -24.34 7.19 -39.31
CA SER A 420 -25.17 8.37 -39.02
C SER A 420 -26.16 8.74 -40.14
N ARG A 421 -25.84 8.46 -41.41
CA ARG A 421 -26.65 8.93 -42.56
C ARG A 421 -27.27 7.83 -43.40
N HIS A 422 -26.72 6.62 -43.39
CA HIS A 422 -27.10 5.59 -44.37
C HIS A 422 -27.73 4.34 -43.74
N LEU A 423 -27.39 3.99 -42.50
CA LEU A 423 -28.00 2.88 -41.77
C LEU A 423 -29.31 3.30 -41.09
N ARG A 424 -30.30 2.40 -41.11
CA ARG A 424 -31.56 2.51 -40.36
C ARG A 424 -31.43 1.86 -38.96
N PRO A 425 -32.36 2.13 -38.01
CA PRO A 425 -32.24 1.67 -36.62
C PRO A 425 -32.00 0.17 -36.40
N GLN A 426 -32.52 -0.70 -37.27
CA GLN A 426 -32.35 -2.16 -37.17
C GLN A 426 -31.23 -2.70 -38.10
N GLU A 427 -30.72 -1.89 -39.03
CA GLU A 427 -29.74 -2.35 -40.02
C GLU A 427 -28.36 -2.58 -39.43
N TRP A 428 -27.95 -1.79 -38.42
CA TRP A 428 -26.68 -2.02 -37.74
C TRP A 428 -26.68 -3.35 -36.98
N LYS A 429 -27.80 -3.78 -36.38
CA LYS A 429 -27.90 -5.10 -35.74
C LYS A 429 -27.78 -6.23 -36.76
N LYS A 430 -28.51 -6.12 -37.88
CA LYS A 430 -28.40 -7.10 -38.98
C LYS A 430 -26.95 -7.23 -39.44
N LEU A 431 -26.27 -6.10 -39.61
CA LEU A 431 -24.86 -6.07 -40.01
C LEU A 431 -23.95 -6.69 -38.93
N ALA A 432 -24.21 -6.42 -37.65
CA ALA A 432 -23.50 -7.03 -36.53
C ALA A 432 -23.66 -8.57 -36.54
N TYR A 433 -24.88 -9.08 -36.70
CA TYR A 433 -25.12 -10.53 -36.78
C TYR A 433 -24.51 -11.17 -38.04
N CYS A 434 -24.50 -10.46 -39.19
CA CYS A 434 -23.78 -10.91 -40.38
C CYS A 434 -22.27 -11.05 -40.15
N TRP A 435 -21.70 -10.30 -39.21
CA TRP A 435 -20.30 -10.39 -38.80
C TRP A 435 -20.11 -11.12 -37.47
N GLU A 436 -21.06 -11.97 -37.09
CA GLU A 436 -20.96 -12.89 -35.96
C GLU A 436 -20.82 -12.20 -34.58
N PHE A 437 -21.37 -10.98 -34.43
CA PHE A 437 -21.57 -10.42 -33.10
C PHE A 437 -22.64 -11.23 -32.36
N THR A 438 -22.37 -11.56 -31.10
CA THR A 438 -23.34 -12.28 -30.26
C THR A 438 -24.46 -11.35 -29.78
N GLU A 439 -25.59 -11.92 -29.37
CA GLU A 439 -26.67 -11.17 -28.70
C GLU A 439 -26.15 -10.38 -27.49
N ALA A 440 -25.21 -10.94 -26.73
CA ALA A 440 -24.59 -10.26 -25.60
C ALA A 440 -23.78 -9.03 -26.04
N HIS A 441 -23.07 -9.09 -27.16
CA HIS A 441 -22.34 -7.93 -27.71
C HIS A 441 -23.29 -6.82 -28.13
N VAL A 442 -24.32 -7.16 -28.91
CA VAL A 442 -25.32 -6.19 -29.39
C VAL A 442 -26.02 -5.55 -28.19
N HIS A 443 -26.46 -6.35 -27.22
CA HIS A 443 -27.10 -5.85 -26.00
C HIS A 443 -26.17 -4.94 -25.17
N ALA A 444 -24.90 -5.30 -25.02
CA ALA A 444 -23.93 -4.48 -24.29
C ALA A 444 -23.69 -3.11 -24.96
N ILE A 445 -23.63 -3.08 -26.30
CA ILE A 445 -23.51 -1.83 -27.06
C ILE A 445 -24.78 -0.97 -26.89
N GLU A 446 -25.96 -1.57 -26.92
CA GLU A 446 -27.24 -0.85 -26.80
C GLU A 446 -27.50 -0.24 -25.41
N GLN A 447 -26.99 -0.87 -24.35
CA GLN A 447 -27.23 -0.41 -22.99
C GLN A 447 -26.61 0.96 -22.67
N GLN A 448 -25.61 1.41 -23.44
CA GLN A 448 -24.78 2.56 -23.07
C GLN A 448 -25.33 3.92 -23.55
N TRP A 449 -26.28 3.95 -24.50
CA TRP A 449 -26.97 5.19 -24.90
C TRP A 449 -28.47 5.00 -25.14
N THR A 450 -29.26 5.89 -24.53
CA THR A 450 -30.71 5.91 -24.67
C THR A 450 -31.16 7.11 -25.52
N GLY A 451 -32.03 6.88 -26.51
CA GLY A 451 -32.56 7.94 -27.36
C GLY A 451 -32.95 7.47 -28.77
N ILE A 452 -33.77 8.25 -29.47
CA ILE A 452 -34.33 7.87 -30.81
C ILE A 452 -33.21 7.77 -31.88
N LYS A 453 -32.08 8.46 -31.68
CA LYS A 453 -30.91 8.44 -32.58
C LYS A 453 -29.72 7.64 -32.06
N SER A 454 -29.83 6.96 -30.91
CA SER A 454 -28.69 6.23 -30.32
C SER A 454 -28.17 5.10 -31.20
N TYR A 455 -29.01 4.56 -32.10
CA TYR A 455 -28.61 3.56 -33.09
C TYR A 455 -27.47 4.01 -34.01
N GLN A 456 -27.30 5.33 -34.22
CA GLN A 456 -26.21 5.87 -35.03
C GLN A 456 -24.86 5.66 -34.33
N GLU A 457 -24.83 5.90 -33.03
CA GLU A 457 -23.65 5.71 -32.19
C GLU A 457 -23.37 4.22 -31.95
N HIS A 458 -24.42 3.42 -31.69
CA HIS A 458 -24.30 1.96 -31.58
C HIS A 458 -23.73 1.36 -32.88
N GLY A 459 -24.26 1.78 -34.03
CA GLY A 459 -23.77 1.35 -35.33
C GLY A 459 -22.33 1.78 -35.59
N HIS A 460 -21.95 3.01 -35.20
CA HIS A 460 -20.58 3.48 -35.36
C HIS A 460 -19.59 2.66 -34.53
N ARG A 461 -19.90 2.42 -33.25
CA ARG A 461 -19.05 1.60 -32.36
C ARG A 461 -18.91 0.18 -32.84
N MET A 462 -20.02 -0.46 -33.21
CA MET A 462 -20.00 -1.81 -33.79
C MET A 462 -19.07 -1.86 -35.03
N LEU A 463 -19.14 -0.85 -35.90
CA LEU A 463 -18.26 -0.76 -37.07
C LEU A 463 -16.78 -0.58 -36.70
N LEU A 464 -16.46 0.19 -35.64
CA LEU A 464 -15.09 0.33 -35.16
C LEU A 464 -14.54 -0.97 -34.56
N ILE A 465 -15.35 -1.70 -33.79
CA ILE A 465 -14.99 -3.02 -33.26
C ILE A 465 -14.78 -4.01 -34.40
N TRP A 466 -15.66 -4.01 -35.41
CA TRP A 466 -15.52 -4.84 -36.60
C TRP A 466 -14.24 -4.51 -37.38
N LEU A 467 -13.96 -3.23 -37.63
CA LEU A 467 -12.76 -2.78 -38.34
C LEU A 467 -11.49 -3.27 -37.66
N HIS A 468 -11.46 -3.24 -36.32
CA HIS A 468 -10.35 -3.76 -35.54
C HIS A 468 -10.11 -5.26 -35.79
N GLY A 469 -11.17 -6.08 -35.78
CA GLY A 469 -11.06 -7.51 -36.09
C GLY A 469 -10.55 -7.79 -37.51
N VAL A 470 -11.06 -7.05 -38.50
CA VAL A 470 -10.61 -7.15 -39.90
C VAL A 470 -9.12 -6.78 -40.03
N ALA A 471 -8.68 -5.72 -39.33
CA ALA A 471 -7.29 -5.28 -39.36
C ALA A 471 -6.32 -6.29 -38.73
N ILE A 472 -6.76 -7.00 -37.68
CA ILE A 472 -6.00 -8.10 -37.07
C ILE A 472 -5.91 -9.28 -38.04
N ALA A 473 -7.03 -9.70 -38.63
CA ALA A 473 -7.09 -10.81 -39.59
C ALA A 473 -6.31 -10.54 -40.89
N GLY A 474 -5.86 -9.30 -41.13
CA GLY A 474 -5.14 -8.90 -42.34
C GLY A 474 -6.05 -8.83 -43.58
N GLU A 475 -7.36 -8.77 -43.37
CA GLU A 475 -8.35 -8.72 -44.43
C GLU A 475 -8.50 -7.30 -45.01
N ASN A 476 -8.98 -7.19 -46.24
CA ASN A 476 -9.21 -5.88 -46.86
C ASN A 476 -10.56 -5.31 -46.36
N PRO A 477 -10.57 -4.19 -45.60
CA PRO A 477 -11.78 -3.64 -45.01
C PRO A 477 -12.79 -3.16 -46.06
N ASN A 478 -12.34 -2.69 -47.23
CA ASN A 478 -13.27 -2.28 -48.30
C ASN A 478 -14.03 -3.49 -48.87
N LYS A 479 -13.35 -4.63 -49.01
CA LYS A 479 -13.96 -5.86 -49.52
C LYS A 479 -14.95 -6.42 -48.50
N ALA A 480 -14.53 -6.58 -47.25
CA ALA A 480 -15.37 -7.10 -46.18
C ALA A 480 -16.59 -6.19 -45.89
N LEU A 481 -16.44 -4.86 -45.99
CA LEU A 481 -17.54 -3.92 -45.87
C LEU A 481 -18.55 -4.09 -47.02
N PHE A 482 -18.07 -4.25 -48.25
CA PHE A 482 -18.92 -4.47 -49.42
C PHE A 482 -19.75 -5.74 -49.25
N GLU A 483 -19.11 -6.86 -48.86
CA GLU A 483 -19.78 -8.14 -48.63
C GLU A 483 -20.84 -8.04 -47.52
N GLY A 484 -20.53 -7.40 -46.41
CA GLY A 484 -21.49 -7.17 -45.32
C GLY A 484 -22.71 -6.33 -45.75
N LEU A 485 -22.49 -5.26 -46.53
CA LEU A 485 -23.59 -4.42 -47.03
C LEU A 485 -24.46 -5.15 -48.05
N VAL A 486 -23.87 -6.00 -48.90
CA VAL A 486 -24.62 -6.85 -49.81
C VAL A 486 -25.45 -7.88 -49.05
N ALA A 487 -24.90 -8.47 -47.98
CA ALA A 487 -25.58 -9.47 -47.15
C ALA A 487 -26.85 -8.91 -46.47
N ILE A 488 -26.84 -7.65 -46.04
CA ILE A 488 -28.04 -6.98 -45.48
C ILE A 488 -29.00 -6.43 -46.53
N GLY A 489 -28.76 -6.68 -47.82
CA GLY A 489 -29.62 -6.24 -48.93
C GLY A 489 -29.40 -4.79 -49.39
N ARG A 490 -28.30 -4.14 -48.99
CA ARG A 490 -27.95 -2.74 -49.33
C ARG A 490 -26.91 -2.67 -50.47
N ARG A 491 -27.20 -3.34 -51.59
CA ARG A 491 -26.31 -3.36 -52.78
C ARG A 491 -26.08 -1.96 -53.36
N ASP A 492 -27.12 -1.12 -53.34
CA ASP A 492 -27.10 0.29 -53.74
C ASP A 492 -26.01 1.08 -53.00
N LEU A 493 -25.94 0.89 -51.68
CA LEU A 493 -24.98 1.55 -50.81
C LEU A 493 -23.57 0.96 -50.97
N ALA A 494 -23.47 -0.37 -51.09
CA ALA A 494 -22.22 -1.09 -51.28
C ALA A 494 -21.49 -0.62 -52.56
N GLU A 495 -22.22 -0.49 -53.68
CA GLU A 495 -21.65 0.01 -54.94
C GLU A 495 -21.24 1.48 -54.87
N SER A 496 -22.02 2.32 -54.17
CA SER A 496 -21.72 3.74 -53.96
C SER A 496 -20.43 3.95 -53.16
N ILE A 497 -20.24 3.17 -52.09
CA ILE A 497 -19.03 3.21 -51.26
C ILE A 497 -17.82 2.68 -52.05
N ARG A 498 -17.97 1.59 -52.80
CA ARG A 498 -16.90 1.03 -53.67
C ARG A 498 -16.44 2.04 -54.73
N LYS A 499 -17.38 2.73 -55.40
CA LYS A 499 -17.05 3.75 -56.42
C LYS A 499 -16.29 4.94 -55.80
N LYS A 500 -16.65 5.37 -54.59
CA LYS A 500 -15.96 6.45 -53.88
C LYS A 500 -14.57 6.05 -53.40
N ALA A 501 -14.41 4.83 -52.88
CA ALA A 501 -13.10 4.32 -52.45
C ALA A 501 -12.11 4.19 -53.64
N ASN A 502 -12.60 3.81 -54.83
CA ASN A 502 -11.79 3.71 -56.04
C ASN A 502 -11.47 5.06 -56.71
N ALA A 503 -12.19 6.13 -56.34
CA ALA A 503 -12.00 7.48 -56.86
C ALA A 503 -10.99 8.31 -56.05
N ASP A 504 -10.56 7.82 -54.88
CA ASP A 504 -9.59 8.51 -54.00
C ASP A 504 -8.14 8.13 -54.40
N PRO A 505 -7.29 9.06 -54.87
CA PRO A 505 -5.99 8.73 -55.46
C PRO A 505 -4.90 8.28 -54.47
N GLY A 506 -5.19 8.18 -53.17
CA GLY A 506 -4.20 8.01 -52.09
C GLY A 506 -3.89 6.58 -51.63
N THR A 507 -4.46 5.53 -52.22
CA THR A 507 -4.17 4.13 -51.81
C THR A 507 -3.21 3.44 -52.79
N PRO A 508 -2.12 2.79 -52.34
CA PRO A 508 -1.18 2.13 -53.24
C PRO A 508 -1.87 0.93 -53.88
N ARG A 509 -2.04 0.97 -55.19
CA ARG A 509 -2.54 -0.13 -56.02
C ARG A 509 -1.54 -1.29 -55.97
N ARG A 510 -1.70 -2.24 -55.04
CA ARG A 510 -1.15 -3.59 -55.22
C ARG A 510 -2.08 -4.35 -56.16
N CYS A 511 -1.86 -4.15 -57.46
CA CYS A 511 -2.31 -5.10 -58.47
C CYS A 511 -1.36 -6.31 -58.42
N THR A 512 -1.79 -7.41 -57.80
CA THR A 512 -1.25 -8.73 -58.13
C THR A 512 -2.09 -9.28 -59.27
N ALA A 513 -1.50 -9.31 -60.46
CA ALA A 513 -2.02 -10.08 -61.58
C ALA A 513 -1.56 -11.53 -61.42
N MET A 514 -2.53 -12.45 -61.57
CA MET A 514 -2.49 -13.92 -61.69
C MET A 514 -1.32 -14.70 -61.12
#